data_AF-A0A557PC22-F1
#
_entry.id   AF-A0A557PC22-F1
#
_cell.length_a   1.000
_cell.length_b   1.000
_cell.length_c   1.000
_cell.angle_alpha   90.00
_cell.angle_beta   90.00
_cell.angle_gamma   90.00
#
_symmetry.space_group_name_H-M   'P 1'
#
loop_
_entity.id
_entity.type
_entity.pdbx_description
1 polymer ?
#
loop_
_entity_poly.entity_id
_entity_poly.type
_entity_poly.pdbx_seq_one_letter_code
_entity_poly.pdbx_strand_id
1 'polypeptide(L)'
;MHTTRQNNPDAIILGVNPILESHISANVFADVTTSDGLSVLPDQTVTFTVNQGAIITDSEAISDENGRAVTEVFSPSPGTVTVTAQINDSVETADIDFVGNDTDANIISLEALTENIPADGAKQHQVKALVLDVSAQPLEGQGVVFNATNNAIAEPIVVTDVNGEAICNVTSETAGLSTITASVNATSEHVDITFIVQNLDVMGARRHGISHENHSGLVALNRDTGIPEEATWTYDEGSESVNAVWFNDPHPEKKLVVKNNNGMQLLAPACVTFNNGAGAAISDDHHVYAWGDSSNGGDATAYLNVDNAITVVGNGAAFAALCADGSVIAWGDPLYGGDTPDTLTDVQSLSATLKGFCALHQGGNVTAWGDEASGATVPEAILELTNITRVVAADNAYCALCDDGSVVAWGSPDSGGVIPDYILELKDIKEVFANANCFCVLREDNSVLYWGGTDNSATLPGDIEVLRDVANVYSSLYSFCVLREGGSVMAWGEDNATEATVPDEIAGLIDVVQVSSTNKSFCIQRIDNSVMSWGEAASPTSIESYRDIVTVCGDTGTFVALRKDGTVISWGVTALPETISALTDVVAVYRNYSVFGALTKYGSLENWGQGGGGDHTLLPTELTGSIPYYL
;
A
#
# COMPACT_ATOMS: atom_id res chain seq x y z
N MET A 1 -11.45 33.54 5.40
CA MET A 1 -12.07 34.83 5.80
C MET A 1 -13.57 34.69 5.60
N HIS A 2 -14.35 34.39 6.65
CA HIS A 2 -15.81 34.48 6.58
C HIS A 2 -16.19 35.96 6.63
N THR A 3 -16.43 36.57 5.47
CA THR A 3 -17.28 37.76 5.42
C THR A 3 -18.69 37.28 5.73
N THR A 4 -19.22 37.60 6.91
CA THR A 4 -20.67 37.53 7.15
C THR A 4 -21.35 38.37 6.08
N ARG A 5 -21.89 37.72 5.04
CA ARG A 5 -22.75 38.37 4.06
C ARG A 5 -23.99 38.79 4.83
N GLN A 6 -24.14 40.09 5.04
CA GLN A 6 -25.31 40.62 5.71
C GLN A 6 -26.44 40.64 4.69
N ASN A 7 -27.59 40.07 5.05
CA ASN A 7 -28.80 40.17 4.23
C ASN A 7 -29.12 41.64 3.93
N ASN A 8 -29.74 41.87 2.79
CA ASN A 8 -30.31 43.16 2.45
C ASN A 8 -31.32 43.53 3.55
N PRO A 9 -31.20 44.73 4.17
CA PRO A 9 -32.07 45.15 5.26
C PRO A 9 -33.55 45.24 4.85
N ASP A 10 -33.84 45.41 3.56
CA ASP A 10 -35.20 45.49 3.01
C ASP A 10 -35.72 44.14 2.49
N ALA A 11 -35.00 43.03 2.71
CA ALA A 11 -35.43 41.70 2.26
C ALA A 11 -36.60 41.17 3.11
N ILE A 12 -37.62 40.65 2.42
CA ILE A 12 -38.80 39.98 3.00
C ILE A 12 -39.06 38.64 2.31
N ILE A 13 -39.79 37.74 2.98
CA ILE A 13 -40.32 36.51 2.37
C ILE A 13 -41.72 36.82 1.84
N LEU A 14 -41.93 36.60 0.55
CA LEU A 14 -43.23 36.80 -0.11
C LEU A 14 -44.19 35.62 0.11
N GLY A 15 -43.63 34.42 0.29
CA GLY A 15 -44.38 33.21 0.59
C GLY A 15 -43.46 32.00 0.79
N VAL A 16 -44.00 31.00 1.50
CA VAL A 16 -43.40 29.68 1.70
C VAL A 16 -44.29 28.65 1.04
N ASN A 17 -43.72 27.88 0.12
CA ASN A 17 -44.46 26.92 -0.70
C ASN A 17 -43.83 25.54 -0.56
N PRO A 18 -44.48 24.58 0.12
CA PRO A 18 -44.01 23.21 0.19
C PRO A 18 -44.50 22.39 -1.02
N ILE A 19 -43.66 21.47 -1.48
CA ILE A 19 -43.97 20.46 -2.50
C ILE A 19 -43.66 19.10 -1.89
N LEU A 20 -44.71 18.29 -1.68
CA LEU A 20 -44.57 16.93 -1.16
C LEU A 20 -43.95 16.04 -2.25
N GLU A 21 -42.79 15.46 -1.97
CA GLU A 21 -42.06 14.58 -2.89
C GLU A 21 -42.40 13.12 -2.63
N SER A 22 -42.63 12.76 -1.37
CA SER A 22 -43.00 11.41 -0.96
C SER A 22 -43.91 11.44 0.27
N HIS A 23 -44.32 10.26 0.73
CA HIS A 23 -45.08 10.12 1.97
C HIS A 23 -44.37 10.65 3.23
N ILE A 24 -43.04 10.88 3.16
CA ILE A 24 -42.20 11.32 4.28
C ILE A 24 -41.30 12.54 3.99
N SER A 25 -41.20 13.01 2.75
CA SER A 25 -40.28 14.11 2.36
C SER A 25 -40.98 15.19 1.51
N ALA A 26 -40.56 16.44 1.71
CA ALA A 26 -41.05 17.60 0.97
C ALA A 26 -39.96 18.65 0.75
N ASN A 27 -39.90 19.20 -0.46
CA ASN A 27 -39.10 20.40 -0.76
C ASN A 27 -39.87 21.66 -0.38
N VAL A 28 -39.23 22.60 0.32
CA VAL A 28 -39.87 23.84 0.75
C VAL A 28 -39.14 25.04 0.18
N PHE A 29 -39.89 25.89 -0.52
CA PHE A 29 -39.38 27.06 -1.22
C PHE A 29 -39.81 28.34 -0.50
N ALA A 30 -38.87 29.22 -0.18
CA ALA A 30 -39.15 30.59 0.26
C ALA A 30 -38.75 31.57 -0.86
N ASP A 31 -39.71 32.37 -1.34
CA ASP A 31 -39.44 33.41 -2.35
C ASP A 31 -39.08 34.74 -1.65
N VAL A 32 -37.86 35.21 -1.86
CA VAL A 32 -37.26 36.39 -1.21
C VAL A 32 -37.29 37.59 -2.14
N THR A 33 -37.87 38.70 -1.66
CA THR A 33 -38.05 39.93 -2.43
C THR A 33 -37.71 41.18 -1.63
N THR A 34 -37.63 42.33 -2.29
CA THR A 34 -37.63 43.65 -1.65
C THR A 34 -38.95 43.90 -0.93
N SER A 35 -38.96 44.79 0.06
CA SER A 35 -40.16 45.11 0.88
C SER A 35 -41.41 45.54 0.10
N ASP A 36 -41.27 45.95 -1.17
CA ASP A 36 -42.36 46.28 -2.07
C ASP A 36 -42.90 45.08 -2.89
N GLY A 37 -42.26 43.92 -2.78
CA GLY A 37 -42.59 42.68 -3.48
C GLY A 37 -42.27 42.69 -4.98
N LEU A 38 -41.56 43.72 -5.49
CA LEU A 38 -41.37 43.93 -6.93
C LEU A 38 -40.05 43.37 -7.48
N SER A 39 -39.02 43.22 -6.65
CA SER A 39 -37.70 42.74 -7.05
C SER A 39 -37.32 41.49 -6.25
N VAL A 40 -36.95 40.41 -6.94
CA VAL A 40 -36.37 39.23 -6.32
C VAL A 40 -34.95 39.51 -5.84
N LEU A 41 -34.56 38.90 -4.72
CA LEU A 41 -33.26 39.14 -4.11
C LEU A 41 -32.45 37.83 -4.06
N PRO A 42 -31.41 37.68 -4.90
CA PRO A 42 -30.45 36.59 -4.77
C PRO A 42 -29.50 36.80 -3.60
N ASP A 43 -28.76 35.74 -3.24
CA ASP A 43 -27.71 35.76 -2.23
C ASP A 43 -28.18 36.15 -0.82
N GLN A 44 -29.45 35.89 -0.49
CA GLN A 44 -30.03 36.15 0.82
C GLN A 44 -30.14 34.86 1.63
N THR A 45 -29.66 34.88 2.88
CA THR A 45 -29.77 33.74 3.80
C THR A 45 -31.14 33.73 4.46
N VAL A 46 -31.91 32.66 4.25
CA VAL A 46 -33.20 32.38 4.89
C VAL A 46 -33.01 31.26 5.91
N THR A 47 -33.47 31.48 7.13
CA THR A 47 -33.49 30.46 8.19
C THR A 47 -34.82 29.73 8.18
N PHE A 48 -34.79 28.41 8.09
CA PHE A 48 -35.96 27.54 8.15
C PHE A 48 -36.01 26.81 9.49
N THR A 49 -37.21 26.72 10.05
CA THR A 49 -37.49 25.95 11.27
C THR A 49 -38.76 25.14 11.10
N VAL A 50 -38.85 24.00 11.78
CA VAL A 50 -40.01 23.11 11.75
C VAL A 50 -40.51 22.83 13.16
N ASN A 51 -41.77 22.41 13.30
CA ASN A 51 -42.31 21.99 14.59
C ASN A 51 -41.67 20.66 15.09
N GLN A 52 -41.80 20.38 16.39
CA GLN A 52 -41.18 19.21 17.02
C GLN A 52 -41.65 17.91 16.34
N GLY A 53 -40.69 17.14 15.82
CA GLY A 53 -40.93 15.81 15.23
C GLY A 53 -40.50 15.70 13.75
N ALA A 54 -40.39 16.82 13.04
CA ALA A 54 -39.84 16.87 11.69
C ALA A 54 -38.33 17.16 11.71
N ILE A 55 -37.62 16.67 10.70
CA ILE A 55 -36.19 16.86 10.48
C ILE A 55 -36.00 17.77 9.27
N ILE A 56 -35.04 18.68 9.35
CA ILE A 56 -34.65 19.57 8.25
C ILE A 56 -33.16 19.34 7.96
N THR A 57 -32.80 19.15 6.70
CA THR A 57 -31.42 18.88 6.30
C THR A 57 -30.54 20.13 6.41
N ASP A 58 -31.04 21.26 5.92
CA ASP A 58 -30.39 22.57 6.00
C ASP A 58 -31.33 23.61 6.64
N SER A 59 -31.02 24.02 7.88
CA SER A 59 -31.78 25.07 8.57
C SER A 59 -31.53 26.48 8.01
N GLU A 60 -30.52 26.65 7.15
CA GLU A 60 -30.25 27.90 6.45
C GLU A 60 -30.04 27.62 4.95
N ALA A 61 -30.74 28.36 4.09
CA ALA A 61 -30.53 28.27 2.65
C ALA A 61 -30.34 29.66 2.03
N ILE A 62 -29.53 29.72 0.97
CA ILE A 62 -29.24 30.95 0.23
C ILE A 62 -30.16 31.04 -0.98
N SER A 63 -30.79 32.20 -1.18
CA SER A 63 -31.65 32.43 -2.34
C SER A 63 -30.86 32.46 -3.65
N ASP A 64 -31.38 31.78 -4.68
CA ASP A 64 -30.81 31.73 -6.03
C ASP A 64 -31.03 33.04 -6.82
N GLU A 65 -30.64 33.06 -8.10
CA GLU A 65 -30.83 34.20 -9.02
C GLU A 65 -32.30 34.65 -9.17
N ASN A 66 -33.26 33.77 -8.85
CA ASN A 66 -34.70 34.04 -8.87
C ASN A 66 -35.23 34.45 -7.49
N GLY A 67 -34.35 34.62 -6.50
CA GLY A 67 -34.71 34.94 -5.13
C GLY A 67 -35.28 33.75 -4.35
N ARG A 68 -35.06 32.51 -4.79
CA ARG A 68 -35.63 31.33 -4.16
C ARG A 68 -34.63 30.60 -3.27
N ALA A 69 -34.94 30.49 -1.97
CA ALA A 69 -34.20 29.66 -1.03
C ALA A 69 -34.93 28.32 -0.83
N VAL A 70 -34.20 27.21 -0.81
CA VAL A 70 -34.76 25.85 -0.79
C VAL A 70 -34.20 25.05 0.37
N THR A 71 -35.07 24.31 1.05
CA THR A 71 -34.68 23.31 2.06
C THR A 71 -35.54 22.06 1.90
N GLU A 72 -35.10 20.94 2.46
CA GLU A 72 -35.84 19.69 2.47
C GLU A 72 -36.29 19.34 3.89
N VAL A 73 -37.56 18.94 4.01
CA VAL A 73 -38.20 18.61 5.29
C VAL A 73 -38.66 17.16 5.25
N PHE A 74 -38.31 16.42 6.30
CA PHE A 74 -38.67 15.03 6.49
C PHE A 74 -39.56 14.85 7.71
N SER A 75 -40.58 14.01 7.59
CA SER A 75 -41.40 13.55 8.72
C SER A 75 -41.64 12.05 8.63
N PRO A 76 -40.91 11.25 9.42
CA PRO A 76 -41.15 9.81 9.54
C PRO A 76 -42.50 9.49 10.23
N SER A 77 -43.11 10.47 10.91
CA SER A 77 -44.39 10.32 11.59
C SER A 77 -45.54 10.95 10.79
N PRO A 78 -46.74 10.35 10.80
CA PRO A 78 -47.93 10.97 10.21
C PRO A 78 -48.30 12.26 10.95
N GLY A 79 -48.71 13.27 10.19
CA GLY A 79 -49.27 14.51 10.74
C GLY A 79 -48.86 15.78 10.01
N THR A 80 -49.42 16.90 10.48
CA THR A 80 -49.15 18.23 9.92
C THR A 80 -47.86 18.80 10.49
N VAL A 81 -46.90 19.10 9.62
CA VAL A 81 -45.64 19.79 9.92
C VAL A 81 -45.74 21.22 9.45
N THR A 82 -45.56 22.17 10.37
CA THR A 82 -45.50 23.60 10.04
C THR A 82 -44.05 24.00 9.84
N VAL A 83 -43.73 24.49 8.64
CA VAL A 83 -42.42 25.03 8.28
C VAL A 83 -42.48 26.54 8.36
N THR A 84 -41.52 27.14 9.06
CA THR A 84 -41.39 28.58 9.25
C THR A 84 -40.10 29.04 8.58
N ALA A 85 -40.21 29.92 7.59
CA ALA A 85 -39.08 30.60 6.97
C ALA A 85 -38.95 32.00 7.56
N GLN A 86 -37.72 32.41 7.87
CA GLN A 86 -37.41 33.71 8.44
C GLN A 86 -36.23 34.37 7.71
N ILE A 87 -36.40 35.66 7.41
CA ILE A 87 -35.31 36.55 7.00
C ILE A 87 -35.50 37.90 7.67
N ASN A 88 -34.46 38.40 8.35
CA ASN A 88 -34.57 39.62 9.18
C ASN A 88 -35.77 39.50 10.15
N ASP A 89 -36.69 40.46 10.11
CA ASP A 89 -37.95 40.47 10.87
C ASP A 89 -39.14 39.86 10.10
N SER A 90 -38.96 39.47 8.83
CA SER A 90 -39.99 38.83 8.01
C SER A 90 -40.06 37.34 8.33
N VAL A 91 -41.27 36.85 8.64
CA VAL A 91 -41.53 35.45 8.98
C VAL A 91 -42.78 34.99 8.24
N GLU A 92 -42.67 33.87 7.53
CA GLU A 92 -43.79 33.24 6.83
C GLU A 92 -43.82 31.74 7.15
N THR A 93 -45.02 31.15 7.08
CA THR A 93 -45.23 29.74 7.47
C THR A 93 -46.07 28.98 6.45
N ALA A 94 -45.80 27.68 6.30
CA ALA A 94 -46.63 26.77 5.53
C ALA A 94 -46.78 25.41 6.23
N ASP A 95 -47.95 24.79 6.07
CA ASP A 95 -48.25 23.47 6.62
C ASP A 95 -48.09 22.37 5.55
N ILE A 96 -47.56 21.22 5.97
CA ILE A 96 -47.35 20.03 5.14
C ILE A 96 -47.97 18.83 5.86
N ASP A 97 -48.88 18.13 5.22
CA ASP A 97 -49.48 16.91 5.77
C ASP A 97 -48.69 15.67 5.31
N PHE A 98 -47.89 15.11 6.21
CA PHE A 98 -47.14 13.88 5.95
C PHE A 98 -47.94 12.64 6.32
N VAL A 99 -47.76 11.58 5.53
CA VAL A 99 -48.31 10.25 5.83
C VAL A 99 -47.38 9.49 6.79
N GLY A 100 -46.08 9.82 6.82
CA GLY A 100 -45.10 9.13 7.66
C GLY A 100 -44.72 7.75 7.11
N ASN A 101 -43.85 7.04 7.82
CA ASN A 101 -43.48 5.66 7.49
C ASN A 101 -44.69 4.72 7.55
N ASP A 102 -44.61 3.60 6.84
CA ASP A 102 -45.54 2.48 7.01
C ASP A 102 -45.49 2.02 8.47
N THR A 103 -46.65 1.85 9.10
CA THR A 103 -46.76 1.44 10.50
C THR A 103 -46.23 0.04 10.77
N ASP A 104 -46.16 -0.79 9.72
CA ASP A 104 -45.63 -2.16 9.79
C ASP A 104 -44.13 -2.22 9.44
N ALA A 105 -43.47 -1.10 9.15
CA ALA A 105 -42.03 -1.06 8.85
C ALA A 105 -41.19 -1.35 10.10
N ASN A 106 -40.31 -2.33 9.99
CA ASN A 106 -39.37 -2.74 11.03
C ASN A 106 -37.94 -2.79 10.48
N ILE A 107 -36.97 -2.31 11.26
CA ILE A 107 -35.56 -2.53 10.97
C ILE A 107 -35.17 -3.95 11.39
N ILE A 108 -34.54 -4.67 10.46
CA ILE A 108 -34.21 -6.10 10.62
C ILE A 108 -32.72 -6.32 10.85
N SER A 109 -31.87 -5.49 10.24
CA SER A 109 -30.43 -5.56 10.39
C SER A 109 -29.80 -4.20 10.13
N LEU A 110 -28.62 -4.00 10.72
CA LEU A 110 -27.70 -2.92 10.42
C LEU A 110 -26.29 -3.51 10.30
N GLU A 111 -25.65 -3.35 9.15
CA GLU A 111 -24.30 -3.86 8.88
C GLU A 111 -23.36 -2.75 8.42
N ALA A 112 -22.08 -2.84 8.81
CA ALA A 112 -21.04 -1.96 8.30
C ALA A 112 -20.55 -2.48 6.95
N LEU A 113 -20.58 -1.65 5.91
CA LEU A 113 -20.07 -1.98 4.58
C LEU A 113 -18.57 -1.64 4.44
N THR A 114 -18.09 -0.72 5.26
CA THR A 114 -16.69 -0.28 5.31
C THR A 114 -16.24 -0.20 6.76
N GLU A 115 -15.01 -0.60 7.04
CA GLU A 115 -14.43 -0.57 8.39
C GLU A 115 -13.05 0.10 8.41
N ASN A 116 -12.65 0.61 9.57
CA ASN A 116 -11.34 1.22 9.83
C ASN A 116 -10.99 2.41 8.91
N ILE A 117 -11.94 3.32 8.68
CA ILE A 117 -11.68 4.54 7.90
C ILE A 117 -11.03 5.61 8.81
N PRO A 118 -10.10 6.43 8.28
CA PRO A 118 -9.54 7.56 9.01
C PRO A 118 -10.58 8.52 9.60
N ALA A 119 -10.31 9.01 10.80
CA ALA A 119 -11.04 10.11 11.44
C ALA A 119 -10.64 11.48 10.86
N ASP A 120 -10.74 11.66 9.53
CA ASP A 120 -10.30 12.89 8.84
C ASP A 120 -11.46 13.84 8.49
N GLY A 121 -12.69 13.50 8.88
CA GLY A 121 -13.90 14.25 8.56
C GLY A 121 -14.33 14.21 7.09
N ALA A 122 -13.54 13.61 6.20
CA ALA A 122 -13.75 13.60 4.76
C ALA A 122 -14.13 12.21 4.23
N LYS A 123 -13.39 11.16 4.62
CA LYS A 123 -13.68 9.79 4.22
C LYS A 123 -14.91 9.27 4.97
N GLN A 124 -15.78 8.59 4.24
CA GLN A 124 -17.08 8.13 4.73
C GLN A 124 -17.03 6.63 5.02
N HIS A 125 -17.45 6.25 6.22
CA HIS A 125 -17.95 4.91 6.47
C HIS A 125 -19.35 4.77 5.86
N GLN A 126 -19.68 3.58 5.36
CA GLN A 126 -21.03 3.22 4.96
C GLN A 126 -21.59 2.15 5.89
N VAL A 127 -22.82 2.37 6.36
CA VAL A 127 -23.63 1.35 7.03
C VAL A 127 -24.92 1.13 6.26
N LYS A 128 -25.40 -0.11 6.24
CA LYS A 128 -26.62 -0.49 5.52
C LYS A 128 -27.66 -1.04 6.47
N ALA A 129 -28.82 -0.39 6.52
CA ALA A 129 -29.99 -0.87 7.23
C ALA A 129 -30.93 -1.60 6.26
N LEU A 130 -31.56 -2.69 6.73
CA LEU A 130 -32.63 -3.39 6.01
C LEU A 130 -33.98 -3.18 6.72
N VAL A 131 -34.99 -2.74 5.98
CA VAL A 131 -36.34 -2.49 6.49
C VAL A 131 -37.36 -3.38 5.78
N LEU A 132 -38.06 -4.19 6.55
CA LEU A 132 -39.11 -5.08 6.06
C LEU A 132 -40.44 -4.83 6.78
N ASP A 133 -41.54 -5.24 6.14
CA ASP A 133 -42.84 -5.32 6.78
C ASP A 133 -42.96 -6.56 7.70
N VAL A 134 -44.10 -6.67 8.40
CA VAL A 134 -44.42 -7.84 9.26
C VAL A 134 -44.52 -9.17 8.51
N SER A 135 -44.62 -9.15 7.19
CA SER A 135 -44.66 -10.31 6.30
C SER A 135 -43.29 -10.62 5.66
N ALA A 136 -42.22 -9.93 6.12
CA ALA A 136 -40.87 -10.01 5.58
C ALA A 136 -40.73 -9.61 4.11
N GLN A 137 -41.54 -8.64 3.65
CA GLN A 137 -41.37 -7.98 2.35
C GLN A 137 -40.58 -6.68 2.50
N PRO A 138 -39.66 -6.36 1.58
CA PRO A 138 -38.93 -5.11 1.60
C PRO A 138 -39.85 -3.91 1.36
N LEU A 139 -39.60 -2.83 2.10
CA LEU A 139 -40.39 -1.61 2.00
C LEU A 139 -39.56 -0.46 1.43
N GLU A 140 -39.97 0.01 0.25
CA GLU A 140 -39.42 1.21 -0.39
C GLU A 140 -39.92 2.49 0.27
N GLY A 141 -39.09 3.52 0.26
CA GLY A 141 -39.47 4.87 0.65
C GLY A 141 -39.56 5.11 2.16
N GLN A 142 -39.11 4.19 3.00
CA GLN A 142 -39.15 4.33 4.46
C GLN A 142 -37.99 5.17 4.95
N GLY A 143 -38.28 6.12 5.84
CA GLY A 143 -37.30 7.02 6.44
C GLY A 143 -36.63 6.36 7.63
N VAL A 144 -35.36 6.01 7.48
CA VAL A 144 -34.50 5.44 8.53
C VAL A 144 -33.71 6.56 9.18
N VAL A 145 -33.89 6.75 10.48
CA VAL A 145 -33.16 7.76 11.26
C VAL A 145 -31.87 7.14 11.78
N PHE A 146 -30.74 7.75 11.44
CA PHE A 146 -29.42 7.34 11.92
C PHE A 146 -28.90 8.30 12.98
N ASN A 147 -28.30 7.73 14.02
CA ASN A 147 -27.58 8.47 15.04
C ASN A 147 -26.20 7.84 15.24
N ALA A 148 -25.21 8.67 15.54
CA ALA A 148 -23.85 8.24 15.79
C ALA A 148 -23.33 8.79 17.12
N THR A 149 -22.51 8.01 17.81
CA THR A 149 -21.80 8.47 19.02
C THR A 149 -20.41 9.00 18.68
N ASN A 150 -19.64 9.41 19.70
CA ASN A 150 -18.23 9.80 19.56
C ASN A 150 -18.00 10.96 18.56
N ASN A 151 -18.95 11.90 18.48
CA ASN A 151 -18.92 13.04 17.54
C ASN A 151 -18.86 12.66 16.06
N ALA A 152 -19.14 11.40 15.70
CA ALA A 152 -19.35 11.03 14.32
C ALA A 152 -20.63 11.67 13.78
N ILE A 153 -20.61 12.01 12.50
CA ILE A 153 -21.69 12.67 11.77
C ILE A 153 -22.26 11.64 10.81
N ALA A 154 -23.50 11.23 11.05
CA ALA A 154 -24.28 10.40 10.13
C ALA A 154 -25.31 11.28 9.40
N GLU A 155 -25.69 10.88 8.19
CA GLU A 155 -26.87 11.46 7.54
C GLU A 155 -28.10 11.27 8.45
N PRO A 156 -28.83 12.35 8.78
CA PRO A 156 -29.85 12.29 9.82
C PRO A 156 -31.02 11.37 9.46
N ILE A 157 -31.32 11.25 8.16
CA ILE A 157 -32.33 10.34 7.65
C ILE A 157 -31.93 9.84 6.25
N VAL A 158 -32.13 8.55 5.99
CA VAL A 158 -31.94 7.93 4.67
C VAL A 158 -33.21 7.18 4.30
N VAL A 159 -33.62 7.30 3.04
CA VAL A 159 -34.82 6.68 2.50
C VAL A 159 -34.47 5.32 1.90
N THR A 160 -35.24 4.29 2.20
CA THR A 160 -35.01 2.94 1.67
C THR A 160 -35.33 2.84 0.17
N ASP A 161 -34.55 2.01 -0.52
CA ASP A 161 -34.75 1.69 -1.93
C ASP A 161 -35.82 0.58 -2.15
N VAL A 162 -35.99 0.13 -3.40
CA VAL A 162 -36.92 -0.95 -3.78
C VAL A 162 -36.64 -2.29 -3.05
N ASN A 163 -35.44 -2.49 -2.54
CA ASN A 163 -35.02 -3.67 -1.78
C ASN A 163 -35.17 -3.46 -0.26
N GLY A 164 -35.68 -2.31 0.18
CA GLY A 164 -35.81 -1.98 1.60
C GLY A 164 -34.47 -1.61 2.24
N GLU A 165 -33.44 -1.33 1.45
CA GLU A 165 -32.10 -1.02 1.94
C GLU A 165 -31.90 0.50 2.06
N ALA A 166 -31.32 0.96 3.16
CA ALA A 166 -30.90 2.35 3.37
C ALA A 166 -29.40 2.39 3.70
N ILE A 167 -28.60 3.02 2.83
CA ILE A 167 -27.15 3.17 2.99
C ILE A 167 -26.86 4.56 3.52
N CYS A 168 -26.33 4.65 4.74
CA CYS A 168 -25.97 5.90 5.39
C CYS A 168 -24.46 6.10 5.36
N ASN A 169 -24.04 7.28 4.91
CA ASN A 169 -22.66 7.73 5.03
C ASN A 169 -22.40 8.33 6.42
N VAL A 170 -21.29 7.96 7.04
CA VAL A 170 -20.87 8.42 8.36
C VAL A 170 -19.42 8.92 8.29
N THR A 171 -19.17 10.16 8.74
CA THR A 171 -17.82 10.73 8.88
C THR A 171 -17.50 11.01 10.34
N SER A 172 -16.22 11.20 10.66
CA SER A 172 -15.81 11.67 11.99
C SER A 172 -14.45 12.35 11.88
N GLU A 173 -14.24 13.41 12.66
CA GLU A 173 -12.90 13.97 12.96
C GLU A 173 -12.33 13.38 14.27
N THR A 174 -13.14 12.61 15.01
CA THR A 174 -12.75 12.00 16.28
C THR A 174 -12.51 10.50 16.08
N ALA A 175 -11.27 10.08 16.29
CA ALA A 175 -10.93 8.65 16.29
C ALA A 175 -11.56 7.93 17.50
N GLY A 176 -11.75 6.62 17.36
CA GLY A 176 -12.33 5.75 18.36
C GLY A 176 -13.58 5.02 17.88
N LEU A 177 -14.16 4.24 18.79
CA LEU A 177 -15.39 3.49 18.56
C LEU A 177 -16.59 4.43 18.49
N SER A 178 -17.35 4.33 17.41
CA SER A 178 -18.61 5.02 17.19
C SER A 178 -19.71 3.99 17.00
N THR A 179 -20.70 4.00 17.89
CA THR A 179 -21.91 3.17 17.74
C THR A 179 -22.88 3.91 16.83
N ILE A 180 -23.24 3.28 15.72
CA ILE A 180 -24.26 3.78 14.80
C ILE A 180 -25.56 3.06 15.11
N THR A 181 -26.62 3.83 15.36
CA THR A 181 -27.96 3.31 15.63
C THR A 181 -28.88 3.75 14.50
N ALA A 182 -29.49 2.79 13.83
CA ALA A 182 -30.51 3.02 12.83
C ALA A 182 -31.89 2.69 13.42
N SER A 183 -32.90 3.50 13.13
CA SER A 183 -34.24 3.31 13.68
C SER A 183 -35.35 3.64 12.70
N VAL A 184 -36.41 2.83 12.74
CA VAL A 184 -37.66 3.01 12.01
C VAL A 184 -38.80 2.69 12.97
N ASN A 185 -39.76 3.61 13.10
CA ASN A 185 -40.88 3.50 14.03
C ASN A 185 -40.39 3.17 15.46
N ALA A 186 -40.80 2.01 16.00
CA ALA A 186 -40.43 1.55 17.34
C ALA A 186 -39.24 0.56 17.34
N THR A 187 -38.66 0.27 16.18
CA THR A 187 -37.57 -0.69 16.01
C THR A 187 -36.24 0.02 15.77
N SER A 188 -35.16 -0.53 16.33
CA SER A 188 -33.80 0.01 16.19
C SER A 188 -32.77 -1.10 16.20
N GLU A 189 -31.74 -0.97 15.39
CA GLU A 189 -30.54 -1.82 15.40
C GLU A 189 -29.29 -0.96 15.51
N HIS A 190 -28.19 -1.55 15.98
CA HIS A 190 -26.92 -0.86 16.13
C HIS A 190 -25.74 -1.68 15.59
N VAL A 191 -24.73 -0.96 15.11
CA VAL A 191 -23.44 -1.52 14.70
C VAL A 191 -22.33 -0.62 15.22
N ASP A 192 -21.26 -1.21 15.72
CA ASP A 192 -20.07 -0.47 16.13
C ASP A 192 -19.12 -0.34 14.94
N ILE A 193 -18.73 0.88 14.61
CA ILE A 193 -17.67 1.18 13.64
C ILE A 193 -16.51 1.86 14.35
N THR A 194 -15.28 1.68 13.87
CA THR A 194 -14.10 2.33 14.44
C THR A 194 -13.51 3.32 13.44
N PHE A 195 -13.43 4.59 13.85
CA PHE A 195 -12.64 5.60 13.16
C PHE A 195 -11.21 5.55 13.69
N ILE A 196 -10.21 5.47 12.82
CA ILE A 196 -8.81 5.37 13.25
C ILE A 196 -8.11 6.73 13.18
N VAL A 197 -7.13 6.93 14.06
CA VAL A 197 -6.13 8.01 13.87
C VAL A 197 -5.37 7.70 12.57
N GLN A 198 -5.06 8.69 11.74
CA GLN A 198 -4.17 8.50 10.58
C GLN A 198 -2.84 9.23 10.79
N ASN A 199 -2.04 8.69 11.69
CA ASN A 199 -0.72 9.17 12.08
C ASN A 199 0.36 8.09 11.92
N LEU A 200 0.10 7.12 11.05
CA LEU A 200 1.02 6.08 10.63
C LEU A 200 1.46 6.37 9.20
N ASP A 201 2.76 6.53 9.00
CA ASP A 201 3.39 6.46 7.69
C ASP A 201 4.16 5.15 7.56
N VAL A 202 4.23 4.62 6.35
CA VAL A 202 5.09 3.47 6.05
C VAL A 202 6.01 3.88 4.92
N MET A 203 7.30 3.62 5.06
CA MET A 203 8.32 3.98 4.08
C MET A 203 9.19 2.76 3.74
N GLY A 204 9.82 2.81 2.57
CA GLY A 204 10.66 1.74 2.03
C GLY A 204 10.11 1.17 0.72
N ALA A 205 11.00 0.71 -0.15
CA ALA A 205 10.63 0.14 -1.44
C ALA A 205 10.25 -1.34 -1.31
N ARG A 206 9.07 -1.71 -1.81
CA ARG A 206 8.67 -3.09 -2.06
C ARG A 206 9.21 -3.52 -3.42
N ARG A 207 9.96 -4.61 -3.50
CA ARG A 207 10.61 -5.06 -4.74
C ARG A 207 10.79 -6.57 -4.78
N HIS A 208 10.87 -7.11 -5.99
CA HIS A 208 11.38 -8.44 -6.25
C HIS A 208 12.91 -8.37 -6.31
N GLY A 209 13.61 -9.21 -5.55
CA GLY A 209 15.07 -9.25 -5.59
C GLY A 209 15.58 -10.08 -6.77
N ILE A 210 16.65 -9.62 -7.42
CA ILE A 210 17.52 -10.48 -8.25
C ILE A 210 18.70 -10.92 -7.36
N SER A 211 19.00 -12.22 -7.31
CA SER A 211 20.19 -12.84 -6.70
C SER A 211 20.63 -12.37 -5.31
N HIS A 212 21.20 -11.18 -5.19
CA HIS A 212 21.75 -10.57 -3.97
C HIS A 212 20.89 -9.41 -3.41
N GLU A 213 19.69 -9.20 -3.94
CA GLU A 213 18.84 -8.02 -3.70
C GLU A 213 17.64 -8.27 -2.76
N ASN A 214 17.74 -9.23 -1.83
CA ASN A 214 16.59 -9.87 -1.19
C ASN A 214 15.89 -9.11 -0.04
N HIS A 215 16.23 -7.84 0.21
CA HIS A 215 15.67 -7.11 1.36
C HIS A 215 14.99 -5.80 0.94
N SER A 216 13.67 -5.80 1.00
CA SER A 216 12.82 -4.61 1.09
C SER A 216 12.70 -4.23 2.55
N GLY A 217 13.48 -3.24 3.01
CA GLY A 217 13.35 -2.73 4.37
C GLY A 217 12.17 -1.76 4.45
N LEU A 218 10.98 -2.27 4.79
CA LEU A 218 9.83 -1.45 5.14
C LEU A 218 9.89 -1.05 6.61
N VAL A 219 9.45 0.17 6.92
CA VAL A 219 9.42 0.69 8.28
C VAL A 219 8.12 1.44 8.53
N ALA A 220 7.48 1.14 9.66
CA ALA A 220 6.32 1.86 10.16
C ALA A 220 6.80 3.03 11.03
N LEU A 221 6.29 4.23 10.75
CA LEU A 221 6.70 5.48 11.37
C LEU A 221 5.50 6.21 11.93
N ASN A 222 5.65 6.76 13.12
CA ASN A 222 4.72 7.77 13.61
C ASN A 222 4.90 9.05 12.79
N ARG A 223 3.87 9.49 12.08
CA ARG A 223 3.95 10.64 11.15
C ARG A 223 4.34 11.94 11.84
N ASP A 224 3.89 12.18 13.08
CA ASP A 224 4.22 13.40 13.83
C ASP A 224 5.67 13.45 14.33
N THR A 225 6.21 12.31 14.77
CA THR A 225 7.54 12.24 15.40
C THR A 225 8.65 11.76 14.45
N GLY A 226 8.25 11.04 13.39
CA GLY A 226 9.12 10.29 12.49
C GLY A 226 9.92 9.20 13.19
N ILE A 227 9.43 8.70 14.33
CA ILE A 227 10.05 7.60 15.09
C ILE A 227 9.51 6.26 14.56
N PRO A 228 10.38 5.27 14.30
CA PRO A 228 9.95 3.91 14.01
C PRO A 228 9.14 3.30 15.14
N GLU A 229 7.99 2.73 14.81
CA GLU A 229 7.08 2.10 15.77
C GLU A 229 6.77 0.67 15.35
N GLU A 230 6.48 -0.18 16.34
CA GLU A 230 6.00 -1.52 16.08
C GLU A 230 4.64 -1.44 15.39
N ALA A 231 4.48 -2.23 14.34
CA ALA A 231 3.23 -2.40 13.62
C ALA A 231 2.98 -3.88 13.33
N THR A 232 1.71 -4.20 13.13
CA THR A 232 1.25 -5.47 12.61
C THR A 232 1.21 -5.40 11.08
N TRP A 233 1.94 -6.30 10.43
CA TRP A 233 2.08 -6.44 8.99
C TRP A 233 1.31 -7.68 8.54
N THR A 234 0.31 -7.50 7.67
CA THR A 234 -0.62 -8.56 7.25
C THR A 234 -0.93 -8.43 5.76
N TYR A 235 -0.80 -9.50 4.97
CA TYR A 235 -1.27 -9.46 3.58
C TYR A 235 -2.79 -9.59 3.49
N ASP A 236 -3.40 -8.93 2.50
CA ASP A 236 -4.86 -8.69 2.32
C ASP A 236 -5.71 -9.98 2.19
N GLU A 237 -5.09 -11.17 2.07
CA GLU A 237 -5.77 -12.47 1.90
C GLU A 237 -5.97 -13.24 3.22
N GLY A 238 -5.79 -12.60 4.38
CA GLY A 238 -5.99 -13.23 5.69
C GLY A 238 -4.81 -14.13 6.14
N SER A 239 -3.61 -13.87 5.61
CA SER A 239 -2.37 -14.55 5.98
C SER A 239 -1.94 -14.33 7.44
N GLU A 240 -0.92 -15.07 7.88
CA GLU A 240 -0.25 -14.83 9.16
C GLU A 240 0.25 -13.39 9.27
N SER A 241 0.14 -12.82 10.48
CA SER A 241 0.55 -11.44 10.75
C SER A 241 1.87 -11.43 11.50
N VAL A 242 2.76 -10.52 11.13
CA VAL A 242 4.05 -10.31 11.79
C VAL A 242 4.00 -9.00 12.56
N ASN A 243 4.44 -8.99 13.82
CA ASN A 243 4.67 -7.75 14.56
C ASN A 243 6.15 -7.39 14.46
N ALA A 244 6.44 -6.23 13.88
CA ALA A 244 7.79 -5.75 13.77
C ALA A 244 7.82 -4.23 13.57
N VAL A 245 8.95 -3.60 13.90
CA VAL A 245 9.21 -2.20 13.54
C VAL A 245 9.69 -2.10 12.09
N TRP A 246 10.61 -3.00 11.71
CA TRP A 246 11.12 -3.18 10.36
C TRP A 246 10.61 -4.50 9.80
N PHE A 247 10.12 -4.46 8.57
CA PHE A 247 9.57 -5.64 7.90
C PHE A 247 10.33 -5.90 6.62
N ASN A 248 10.91 -7.10 6.50
CA ASN A 248 11.36 -7.61 5.21
C ASN A 248 10.16 -8.22 4.53
N ASP A 249 9.87 -7.79 3.30
CA ASP A 249 8.69 -8.22 2.56
C ASP A 249 8.98 -9.45 1.70
N PRO A 250 8.59 -10.68 2.11
CA PRO A 250 8.76 -11.89 1.31
C PRO A 250 7.76 -12.02 0.15
N HIS A 251 6.67 -11.25 0.16
CA HIS A 251 5.60 -11.31 -0.84
C HIS A 251 5.29 -9.92 -1.42
N PRO A 252 6.27 -9.29 -2.11
CA PRO A 252 6.12 -7.97 -2.70
C PRO A 252 4.98 -7.90 -3.75
N GLU A 253 4.54 -9.03 -4.30
CA GLU A 253 3.40 -9.13 -5.23
C GLU A 253 2.02 -8.93 -4.59
N LYS A 254 1.91 -9.05 -3.26
CA LYS A 254 0.64 -8.96 -2.55
C LYS A 254 0.41 -7.58 -1.99
N LYS A 255 -0.85 -7.16 -1.80
CA LYS A 255 -1.16 -5.97 -1.01
C LYS A 255 -0.82 -6.20 0.46
N LEU A 256 -0.28 -5.18 1.13
CA LEU A 256 0.20 -5.28 2.50
C LEU A 256 -0.49 -4.25 3.40
N VAL A 257 -1.21 -4.75 4.40
CA VAL A 257 -1.89 -3.96 5.42
C VAL A 257 -0.95 -3.78 6.60
N VAL A 258 -0.70 -2.54 7.01
CA VAL A 258 0.17 -2.18 8.13
C VAL A 258 -0.65 -1.42 9.15
N LYS A 259 -0.77 -1.92 10.39
CA LYS A 259 -1.59 -1.30 11.43
C LYS A 259 -0.84 -1.15 12.74
N ASN A 260 -1.07 -0.04 13.43
CA ASN A 260 -0.75 0.10 14.85
C ASN A 260 -1.77 1.03 15.53
N ASN A 261 -1.50 1.44 16.77
CA ASN A 261 -2.40 2.35 17.51
C ASN A 261 -2.53 3.74 16.89
N ASN A 262 -1.62 4.11 15.97
CA ASN A 262 -1.57 5.40 15.31
C ASN A 262 -2.16 5.39 13.89
N GLY A 263 -2.60 4.23 13.38
CA GLY A 263 -3.40 4.15 12.15
C GLY A 263 -3.20 2.88 11.36
N MET A 264 -3.64 2.94 10.10
CA MET A 264 -3.56 1.86 9.12
C MET A 264 -3.05 2.42 7.79
N GLN A 265 -2.16 1.69 7.13
CA GLN A 265 -1.75 1.96 5.75
C GLN A 265 -1.94 0.69 4.94
N LEU A 266 -2.53 0.81 3.75
CA LEU A 266 -2.60 -0.26 2.76
C LEU A 266 -1.57 0.04 1.68
N LEU A 267 -0.58 -0.83 1.52
CA LEU A 267 0.46 -0.67 0.51
C LEU A 267 0.13 -1.45 -0.76
N ALA A 268 0.36 -0.80 -1.90
CA ALA A 268 0.31 -1.42 -3.21
C ALA A 268 1.43 -2.48 -3.35
N PRO A 269 1.26 -3.51 -4.18
CA PRO A 269 2.35 -4.41 -4.57
C PRO A 269 3.56 -3.68 -5.18
N ALA A 270 4.68 -4.38 -5.31
CA ALA A 270 5.87 -3.88 -6.00
C ALA A 270 5.54 -3.54 -7.46
N CYS A 271 5.51 -2.25 -7.76
CA CYS A 271 5.07 -1.70 -9.03
C CYS A 271 6.19 -0.99 -9.80
N VAL A 272 7.41 -0.89 -9.28
CA VAL A 272 8.56 -0.26 -9.95
C VAL A 272 9.75 -1.21 -9.93
N THR A 273 10.38 -1.39 -11.08
CA THR A 273 11.59 -2.19 -11.22
C THR A 273 12.49 -1.65 -12.34
N PHE A 274 13.73 -2.09 -12.34
CA PHE A 274 14.75 -1.68 -13.29
C PHE A 274 15.58 -2.88 -13.72
N ASN A 275 16.25 -2.76 -14.86
CA ASN A 275 17.32 -3.65 -15.29
C ASN A 275 18.56 -2.86 -15.72
N ASN A 276 19.54 -3.51 -16.35
CA ASN A 276 20.80 -2.87 -16.76
C ASN A 276 20.65 -1.71 -17.75
N GLY A 277 19.51 -1.58 -18.45
CA GLY A 277 19.33 -0.57 -19.49
C GLY A 277 17.95 0.08 -19.56
N ALA A 278 16.98 -0.37 -18.78
CA ALA A 278 15.60 0.07 -18.83
C ALA A 278 14.95 0.10 -17.43
N GLY A 279 13.84 0.82 -17.33
CA GLY A 279 12.94 0.79 -16.18
C GLY A 279 11.53 0.38 -16.60
N ALA A 280 10.78 -0.17 -15.65
CA ALA A 280 9.37 -0.50 -15.83
C ALA A 280 8.56 -0.13 -14.57
N ALA A 281 7.34 0.33 -14.77
CA ALA A 281 6.42 0.65 -13.70
C ALA A 281 4.98 0.30 -14.04
N ILE A 282 4.16 0.11 -13.01
CA ILE A 282 2.72 -0.09 -13.10
C ILE A 282 2.01 1.12 -12.49
N SER A 283 1.06 1.70 -13.20
CA SER A 283 0.20 2.80 -12.74
C SER A 283 -0.98 2.30 -11.89
N ASP A 284 -1.69 3.23 -11.27
CA ASP A 284 -2.88 3.02 -10.42
C ASP A 284 -4.07 2.43 -11.20
N ASP A 285 -4.11 2.63 -12.51
CA ASP A 285 -5.04 2.00 -13.44
C ASP A 285 -4.54 0.66 -14.02
N HIS A 286 -3.49 0.07 -13.43
CA HIS A 286 -2.94 -1.25 -13.75
C HIS A 286 -2.24 -1.40 -15.10
N HIS A 287 -1.89 -0.30 -15.79
CA HIS A 287 -1.12 -0.35 -17.03
C HIS A 287 0.38 -0.46 -16.79
N VAL A 288 1.06 -1.18 -17.69
CA VAL A 288 2.53 -1.31 -17.69
C VAL A 288 3.15 -0.22 -18.57
N TYR A 289 4.11 0.50 -18.01
CA TYR A 289 4.96 1.44 -18.71
C TYR A 289 6.42 0.99 -18.63
N ALA A 290 7.17 1.19 -19.71
CA ALA A 290 8.61 0.96 -19.73
C ALA A 290 9.34 2.10 -20.45
N TRP A 291 10.60 2.29 -20.08
CA TRP A 291 11.48 3.31 -20.66
C TRP A 291 12.93 2.86 -20.69
N GLY A 292 13.75 3.55 -21.49
CA GLY A 292 15.17 3.26 -21.62
C GLY A 292 15.50 2.52 -22.92
N ASP A 293 16.46 1.62 -22.85
CA ASP A 293 16.93 0.87 -24.02
C ASP A 293 15.91 -0.19 -24.45
N SER A 294 15.42 -0.08 -25.69
CA SER A 294 14.42 -1.01 -26.23
C SER A 294 14.94 -2.45 -26.36
N SER A 295 16.26 -2.67 -26.51
CA SER A 295 16.79 -4.04 -26.51
C SER A 295 16.74 -4.68 -25.13
N ASN A 296 16.62 -3.88 -24.07
CA ASN A 296 16.48 -4.33 -22.69
C ASN A 296 15.04 -4.16 -22.18
N GLY A 297 14.06 -4.05 -23.07
CA GLY A 297 12.64 -3.93 -22.70
C GLY A 297 12.17 -2.52 -22.33
N GLY A 298 12.94 -1.47 -22.66
CA GLY A 298 12.56 -0.07 -22.46
C GLY A 298 11.43 0.46 -23.36
N ASP A 299 10.73 -0.43 -24.06
CA ASP A 299 9.53 -0.13 -24.84
C ASP A 299 8.49 -1.24 -24.58
N ALA A 300 7.44 -0.90 -23.83
CA ALA A 300 6.32 -1.77 -23.54
C ALA A 300 5.06 -1.42 -24.37
N THR A 301 5.18 -0.59 -25.41
CA THR A 301 4.01 -0.07 -26.16
C THR A 301 3.15 -1.16 -26.79
N ALA A 302 3.73 -2.30 -27.14
CA ALA A 302 3.02 -3.46 -27.68
C ALA A 302 2.12 -4.16 -26.65
N TYR A 303 2.29 -3.86 -25.35
CA TYR A 303 1.64 -4.52 -24.22
C TYR A 303 0.74 -3.57 -23.41
N LEU A 304 0.50 -2.35 -23.92
CA LEU A 304 -0.32 -1.30 -23.29
C LEU A 304 -1.81 -1.64 -23.11
N ASN A 305 -2.33 -2.75 -23.67
CA ASN A 305 -3.75 -3.12 -23.53
C ASN A 305 -3.99 -4.11 -22.37
N VAL A 306 -3.07 -4.13 -21.41
CA VAL A 306 -3.09 -5.05 -20.26
C VAL A 306 -3.42 -4.20 -19.04
N ASP A 307 -4.71 -4.03 -18.80
CA ASP A 307 -5.26 -3.12 -17.77
C ASP A 307 -5.46 -3.87 -16.44
N ASN A 308 -4.62 -4.86 -16.15
CA ASN A 308 -4.75 -5.74 -14.98
C ASN A 308 -3.42 -6.23 -14.40
N ALA A 309 -2.29 -5.58 -14.72
CA ALA A 309 -1.02 -5.91 -14.10
C ALA A 309 -1.03 -5.54 -12.60
N ILE A 310 -0.49 -6.43 -11.76
CA ILE A 310 -0.43 -6.23 -10.30
C ILE A 310 1.00 -6.05 -9.79
N THR A 311 2.00 -6.67 -10.45
CA THR A 311 3.41 -6.52 -10.08
C THR A 311 4.31 -6.76 -11.28
N VAL A 312 5.52 -6.19 -11.25
CA VAL A 312 6.51 -6.33 -12.32
C VAL A 312 7.88 -6.75 -11.76
N VAL A 313 8.51 -7.71 -12.43
CA VAL A 313 9.85 -8.22 -12.11
C VAL A 313 10.78 -7.93 -13.28
N GLY A 314 12.03 -7.54 -12.99
CA GLY A 314 13.07 -7.34 -13.98
C GLY A 314 14.19 -8.34 -13.80
N ASN A 315 14.88 -8.68 -14.88
CA ASN A 315 16.16 -9.39 -14.84
C ASN A 315 17.27 -8.56 -15.50
N GLY A 316 18.33 -9.16 -16.03
CA GLY A 316 19.42 -8.42 -16.67
C GLY A 316 19.04 -7.61 -17.92
N ALA A 317 18.01 -8.00 -18.68
CA ALA A 317 17.62 -7.34 -19.95
C ALA A 317 16.15 -7.57 -20.38
N ALA A 318 15.31 -8.13 -19.52
CA ALA A 318 13.89 -8.36 -19.77
C ALA A 318 13.06 -8.06 -18.52
N PHE A 319 11.75 -7.96 -18.71
CA PHE A 319 10.76 -7.80 -17.65
C PHE A 319 9.65 -8.83 -17.80
N ALA A 320 8.96 -9.11 -16.69
CA ALA A 320 7.74 -9.89 -16.65
C ALA A 320 6.74 -9.26 -15.66
N ALA A 321 5.52 -9.02 -16.11
CA ALA A 321 4.41 -8.57 -15.30
C ALA A 321 3.49 -9.74 -14.97
N LEU A 322 3.07 -9.83 -13.70
CA LEU A 322 2.02 -10.73 -13.24
C LEU A 322 0.69 -9.97 -13.25
N CYS A 323 -0.35 -10.58 -13.80
CA CYS A 323 -1.69 -10.03 -13.88
C CYS A 323 -2.61 -10.56 -12.78
N ALA A 324 -3.67 -9.81 -12.48
CA ALA A 324 -4.65 -10.17 -11.44
C ALA A 324 -5.39 -11.50 -11.69
N ASP A 325 -5.43 -11.97 -12.95
CA ASP A 325 -6.02 -13.25 -13.33
C ASP A 325 -5.02 -14.43 -13.28
N GLY A 326 -3.80 -14.19 -12.80
CA GLY A 326 -2.74 -15.20 -12.73
C GLY A 326 -2.02 -15.47 -14.05
N SER A 327 -2.27 -14.67 -15.10
CA SER A 327 -1.47 -14.69 -16.33
C SER A 327 -0.19 -13.86 -16.20
N VAL A 328 0.76 -14.09 -17.10
CA VAL A 328 2.06 -13.40 -17.13
C VAL A 328 2.29 -12.82 -18.51
N ILE A 329 2.90 -11.64 -18.57
CA ILE A 329 3.39 -11.02 -19.80
C ILE A 329 4.85 -10.65 -19.61
N ALA A 330 5.70 -11.19 -20.48
CA ALA A 330 7.12 -10.88 -20.58
C ALA A 330 7.43 -10.08 -21.84
N TRP A 331 8.44 -9.20 -21.74
CA TRP A 331 8.98 -8.41 -22.84
C TRP A 331 10.46 -8.07 -22.61
N GLY A 332 11.15 -7.61 -23.66
CA GLY A 332 12.59 -7.32 -23.65
C GLY A 332 13.38 -8.33 -24.46
N ASP A 333 14.64 -8.60 -24.08
CA ASP A 333 15.49 -9.53 -24.83
C ASP A 333 14.96 -10.99 -24.73
N PRO A 334 14.62 -11.65 -25.85
CA PRO A 334 14.21 -13.06 -25.85
C PRO A 334 15.20 -14.02 -25.19
N LEU A 335 16.50 -13.76 -25.28
CA LEU A 335 17.54 -14.59 -24.64
C LEU A 335 17.54 -14.47 -23.12
N TYR A 336 16.86 -13.47 -22.58
CA TYR A 336 16.65 -13.24 -21.16
C TYR A 336 15.22 -13.59 -20.73
N GLY A 337 14.45 -14.28 -21.59
CA GLY A 337 13.07 -14.64 -21.29
C GLY A 337 12.06 -13.51 -21.56
N GLY A 338 12.41 -12.54 -22.41
CA GLY A 338 11.48 -11.51 -22.89
C GLY A 338 10.33 -12.04 -23.76
N ASP A 339 10.32 -13.32 -24.12
CA ASP A 339 9.17 -13.97 -24.76
C ASP A 339 8.30 -14.68 -23.71
N THR A 340 7.00 -14.37 -23.72
CA THR A 340 6.02 -14.98 -22.81
C THR A 340 5.71 -16.41 -23.24
N PRO A 341 5.79 -17.41 -22.35
CA PRO A 341 5.28 -18.75 -22.65
C PRO A 341 3.75 -18.78 -22.79
N ASP A 342 3.23 -19.45 -23.82
CA ASP A 342 1.79 -19.50 -24.17
C ASP A 342 0.85 -20.09 -23.08
N THR A 343 1.39 -20.63 -21.98
CA THR A 343 0.67 -21.50 -21.02
C THR A 343 0.72 -21.04 -19.56
N LEU A 344 1.23 -19.84 -19.27
CA LEU A 344 1.31 -19.35 -17.89
C LEU A 344 -0.06 -18.87 -17.40
N THR A 345 -0.74 -19.73 -16.63
CA THR A 345 -1.95 -19.41 -15.87
C THR A 345 -1.74 -19.77 -14.40
N ASP A 346 -2.63 -19.26 -13.54
CA ASP A 346 -2.62 -19.57 -12.09
C ASP A 346 -1.27 -19.25 -11.43
N VAL A 347 -0.52 -18.28 -11.96
CA VAL A 347 0.74 -17.83 -11.38
C VAL A 347 0.44 -17.00 -10.14
N GLN A 348 1.13 -17.31 -9.04
CA GLN A 348 1.00 -16.55 -7.79
C GLN A 348 2.20 -15.63 -7.53
N SER A 349 3.38 -15.98 -8.04
CA SER A 349 4.58 -15.13 -7.90
C SER A 349 5.62 -15.43 -8.97
N LEU A 350 6.51 -14.46 -9.17
CA LEU A 350 7.59 -14.49 -10.16
C LEU A 350 8.94 -14.32 -9.46
N SER A 351 9.97 -14.97 -9.98
CA SER A 351 11.36 -14.79 -9.56
C SER A 351 12.25 -14.70 -10.78
N ALA A 352 13.39 -14.01 -10.66
CA ALA A 352 14.28 -13.75 -11.78
C ALA A 352 15.74 -14.10 -11.43
N THR A 353 16.35 -14.95 -12.26
CA THR A 353 17.81 -15.03 -12.37
C THR A 353 18.31 -13.88 -13.25
N LEU A 354 19.62 -13.78 -13.51
CA LEU A 354 20.16 -12.75 -14.40
C LEU A 354 19.57 -12.81 -15.82
N LYS A 355 19.24 -14.01 -16.32
CA LYS A 355 18.77 -14.24 -17.70
C LYS A 355 17.56 -15.17 -17.83
N GLY A 356 16.80 -15.34 -16.77
CA GLY A 356 15.63 -16.19 -16.78
C GLY A 356 14.58 -15.71 -15.80
N PHE A 357 13.40 -16.30 -15.94
CA PHE A 357 12.30 -16.13 -15.01
C PHE A 357 11.80 -17.51 -14.55
N CYS A 358 11.20 -17.52 -13.36
CA CYS A 358 10.50 -18.66 -12.81
C CYS A 358 9.15 -18.20 -12.25
N ALA A 359 8.07 -18.81 -12.73
CA ALA A 359 6.73 -18.67 -12.19
C ALA A 359 6.49 -19.75 -11.15
N LEU A 360 6.04 -19.35 -9.96
CA LEU A 360 5.44 -20.24 -8.98
C LEU A 360 3.92 -20.17 -9.16
N HIS A 361 3.28 -21.31 -9.36
CA HIS A 361 1.84 -21.40 -9.52
C HIS A 361 1.13 -21.63 -8.18
N GLN A 362 -0.17 -21.33 -8.12
CA GLN A 362 -1.02 -21.55 -6.93
C GLN A 362 -1.02 -23.02 -6.46
N GLY A 363 -0.76 -23.97 -7.36
CA GLY A 363 -0.64 -25.40 -7.06
C GLY A 363 0.70 -25.83 -6.46
N GLY A 364 1.62 -24.90 -6.19
CA GLY A 364 2.92 -25.18 -5.58
C GLY A 364 3.92 -25.87 -6.52
N ASN A 365 3.67 -25.85 -7.83
CA ASN A 365 4.60 -26.27 -8.88
C ASN A 365 5.19 -25.03 -9.59
N VAL A 366 6.23 -25.23 -10.40
CA VAL A 366 6.98 -24.14 -11.05
C VAL A 366 7.13 -24.31 -12.56
N THR A 367 7.20 -23.19 -13.27
CA THR A 367 7.59 -23.11 -14.69
C THR A 367 8.70 -22.09 -14.84
N ALA A 368 9.83 -22.46 -15.46
CA ALA A 368 10.93 -21.54 -15.75
C ALA A 368 11.13 -21.34 -17.27
N TRP A 369 11.62 -20.17 -17.66
CA TRP A 369 11.94 -19.84 -19.06
C TRP A 369 13.06 -18.80 -19.18
N GLY A 370 13.58 -18.61 -20.39
CA GLY A 370 14.77 -17.79 -20.68
C GLY A 370 15.99 -18.65 -20.99
N ASP A 371 17.17 -18.21 -20.54
CA ASP A 371 18.44 -18.90 -20.79
C ASP A 371 18.58 -20.21 -20.00
N GLU A 372 18.95 -21.30 -20.70
CA GLU A 372 19.11 -22.63 -20.10
C GLU A 372 20.18 -22.68 -19.01
N ALA A 373 21.32 -21.98 -19.21
CA ALA A 373 22.41 -21.94 -18.23
C ALA A 373 22.03 -21.15 -16.96
N SER A 374 20.99 -20.32 -17.05
CA SER A 374 20.44 -19.51 -15.96
C SER A 374 19.20 -20.15 -15.31
N GLY A 375 19.01 -21.47 -15.48
CA GLY A 375 17.98 -22.24 -14.78
C GLY A 375 16.62 -22.29 -15.48
N ALA A 376 16.52 -21.90 -16.76
CA ALA A 376 15.26 -22.01 -17.52
C ALA A 376 14.78 -23.46 -17.71
N THR A 377 15.66 -24.46 -17.60
CA THR A 377 15.27 -25.88 -17.64
C THR A 377 15.08 -26.42 -16.22
N VAL A 378 13.83 -26.67 -15.84
CA VAL A 378 13.47 -27.30 -14.55
C VAL A 378 13.64 -28.83 -14.64
N PRO A 379 14.38 -29.47 -13.73
CA PRO A 379 14.46 -30.93 -13.66
C PRO A 379 13.10 -31.61 -13.43
N GLU A 380 12.88 -32.79 -14.04
CA GLU A 380 11.63 -33.56 -13.94
C GLU A 380 11.20 -33.83 -12.48
N ALA A 381 12.17 -34.15 -11.60
CA ALA A 381 11.88 -34.38 -10.19
C ALA A 381 11.33 -33.14 -9.44
N ILE A 382 11.63 -31.93 -9.94
CA ILE A 382 11.13 -30.67 -9.37
C ILE A 382 9.79 -30.27 -10.01
N LEU A 383 9.58 -30.59 -11.30
CA LEU A 383 8.31 -30.34 -11.99
C LEU A 383 7.12 -31.08 -11.36
N GLU A 384 7.36 -32.22 -10.71
CA GLU A 384 6.34 -33.03 -10.03
C GLU A 384 6.03 -32.53 -8.60
N LEU A 385 6.77 -31.54 -8.09
CA LEU A 385 6.49 -30.97 -6.76
C LEU A 385 5.24 -30.09 -6.80
N THR A 386 4.45 -30.17 -5.74
CA THR A 386 3.19 -29.42 -5.57
C THR A 386 3.14 -28.68 -4.23
N ASN A 387 4.29 -28.57 -3.58
CA ASN A 387 4.41 -28.05 -2.23
C ASN A 387 5.50 -26.96 -2.12
N ILE A 388 5.97 -26.41 -3.25
CA ILE A 388 6.86 -25.26 -3.26
C ILE A 388 6.06 -24.04 -2.80
N THR A 389 6.58 -23.33 -1.81
CA THR A 389 5.96 -22.11 -1.26
C THR A 389 6.71 -20.86 -1.67
N ARG A 390 8.00 -20.98 -2.02
CA ARG A 390 8.83 -19.84 -2.43
C ARG A 390 9.95 -20.28 -3.37
N VAL A 391 10.29 -19.41 -4.32
CA VAL A 391 11.46 -19.54 -5.17
C VAL A 391 12.39 -18.35 -4.91
N VAL A 392 13.67 -18.62 -4.70
CA VAL A 392 14.72 -17.62 -4.52
C VAL A 392 15.73 -17.83 -5.63
N ALA A 393 16.11 -16.77 -6.33
CA ALA A 393 17.09 -16.82 -7.41
C ALA A 393 18.47 -16.40 -6.90
N ALA A 394 19.52 -17.05 -7.40
CA ALA A 394 20.88 -16.52 -7.54
C ALA A 394 21.06 -15.99 -8.99
N ASP A 395 22.26 -15.59 -9.42
CA ASP A 395 22.42 -15.04 -10.79
C ASP A 395 22.09 -16.06 -11.88
N ASN A 396 22.39 -17.35 -11.66
CA ASN A 396 22.22 -18.39 -12.68
C ASN A 396 21.57 -19.68 -12.15
N ALA A 397 20.97 -19.63 -10.96
CA ALA A 397 20.33 -20.78 -10.33
C ALA A 397 19.10 -20.37 -9.52
N TYR A 398 18.22 -21.32 -9.25
CA TYR A 398 17.08 -21.17 -8.36
C TYR A 398 17.19 -22.14 -7.19
N CYS A 399 16.66 -21.73 -6.05
CA CYS A 399 16.42 -22.56 -4.89
C CYS A 399 14.96 -22.37 -4.46
N ALA A 400 14.20 -23.45 -4.39
CA ALA A 400 12.82 -23.46 -3.95
C ALA A 400 12.71 -24.01 -2.52
N LEU A 401 11.93 -23.33 -1.68
CA LEU A 401 11.54 -23.76 -0.34
C LEU A 401 10.18 -24.47 -0.41
N CYS A 402 10.08 -25.62 0.24
CA CYS A 402 8.86 -26.40 0.37
C CYS A 402 8.14 -26.15 1.70
N ASP A 403 6.84 -26.40 1.75
CA ASP A 403 6.01 -26.28 2.97
C ASP A 403 6.43 -27.19 4.13
N ASP A 404 7.20 -28.24 3.86
CA ASP A 404 7.74 -29.19 4.83
C ASP A 404 9.13 -28.81 5.36
N GLY A 405 9.60 -27.59 5.06
CA GLY A 405 10.89 -27.07 5.51
C GLY A 405 12.10 -27.68 4.80
N SER A 406 11.93 -28.32 3.64
CA SER A 406 13.04 -28.72 2.76
C SER A 406 13.24 -27.77 1.59
N VAL A 407 14.38 -27.91 0.90
CA VAL A 407 14.70 -27.11 -0.29
C VAL A 407 15.15 -27.98 -1.46
N VAL A 408 14.89 -27.50 -2.68
CA VAL A 408 15.43 -28.04 -3.93
C VAL A 408 16.11 -26.92 -4.71
N ALA A 409 17.18 -27.23 -5.45
CA ALA A 409 17.89 -26.25 -6.26
C ALA A 409 18.14 -26.78 -7.68
N TRP A 410 18.20 -25.86 -8.65
CA TRP A 410 18.54 -26.17 -10.04
C TRP A 410 19.17 -24.98 -10.76
N GLY A 411 19.74 -25.21 -11.94
CA GLY A 411 20.49 -24.23 -12.71
C GLY A 411 22.00 -24.45 -12.61
N SER A 412 22.78 -23.38 -12.75
CA SER A 412 24.25 -23.47 -12.76
C SER A 412 24.80 -24.02 -11.43
N PRO A 413 25.65 -25.06 -11.45
CA PRO A 413 26.33 -25.55 -10.25
C PRO A 413 27.18 -24.48 -9.56
N ASP A 414 27.80 -23.58 -10.33
CA ASP A 414 28.66 -22.49 -9.83
C ASP A 414 27.84 -21.41 -9.09
N SER A 415 26.53 -21.39 -9.30
CA SER A 415 25.58 -20.51 -8.60
C SER A 415 24.73 -21.26 -7.55
N GLY A 416 25.16 -22.46 -7.13
CA GLY A 416 24.43 -23.25 -6.13
C GLY A 416 23.25 -24.07 -6.67
N GLY A 417 23.15 -24.25 -7.99
CA GLY A 417 22.12 -25.09 -8.62
C GLY A 417 22.21 -26.59 -8.30
N VAL A 418 23.22 -27.03 -7.54
CA VAL A 418 23.36 -28.39 -7.04
C VAL A 418 23.46 -28.35 -5.51
N ILE A 419 22.48 -28.99 -4.86
CA ILE A 419 22.39 -29.04 -3.39
C ILE A 419 23.29 -30.14 -2.81
N PRO A 420 24.05 -29.87 -1.73
CA PRO A 420 24.79 -30.89 -1.00
C PRO A 420 23.89 -31.82 -0.17
N ASP A 421 24.28 -33.10 -0.02
CA ASP A 421 23.51 -34.12 0.72
C ASP A 421 23.10 -33.69 2.14
N TYR A 422 24.00 -33.01 2.86
CA TYR A 422 23.75 -32.59 4.24
C TYR A 422 22.70 -31.47 4.38
N ILE A 423 22.34 -30.78 3.27
CA ILE A 423 21.25 -29.80 3.22
C ILE A 423 19.99 -30.47 2.66
N LEU A 424 20.14 -31.36 1.67
CA LEU A 424 19.04 -32.05 1.01
C LEU A 424 18.16 -32.88 1.97
N GLU A 425 18.74 -33.39 3.06
CA GLU A 425 18.01 -34.17 4.08
C GLU A 425 17.29 -33.31 5.13
N LEU A 426 17.45 -31.97 5.12
CA LEU A 426 16.85 -31.08 6.11
C LEU A 426 15.35 -30.88 5.90
N LYS A 427 14.64 -30.68 7.01
CA LYS A 427 13.18 -30.44 7.09
C LYS A 427 12.85 -29.31 8.07
N ASP A 428 13.86 -28.51 8.39
CA ASP A 428 13.81 -27.43 9.37
C ASP A 428 14.40 -26.13 8.80
N ILE A 429 14.37 -25.98 7.47
CA ILE A 429 14.75 -24.73 6.80
C ILE A 429 13.56 -23.79 6.90
N LYS A 430 13.80 -22.65 7.53
CA LYS A 430 12.83 -21.56 7.70
C LYS A 430 12.86 -20.60 6.52
N GLU A 431 14.05 -20.25 6.03
CA GLU A 431 14.20 -19.27 4.95
C GLU A 431 15.45 -19.51 4.09
N VAL A 432 15.39 -19.07 2.84
CA VAL A 432 16.46 -19.14 1.85
C VAL A 432 16.86 -17.73 1.44
N PHE A 433 18.16 -17.47 1.41
CA PHE A 433 18.78 -16.25 0.94
C PHE A 433 19.75 -16.59 -0.18
N ALA A 434 19.98 -15.66 -1.10
CA ALA A 434 20.94 -15.82 -2.17
C ALA A 434 21.89 -14.63 -2.25
N ASN A 435 23.06 -14.86 -2.83
CA ASN A 435 23.85 -13.83 -3.48
C ASN A 435 24.02 -14.20 -4.97
N ALA A 436 24.97 -13.61 -5.70
CA ALA A 436 25.17 -13.96 -7.12
C ALA A 436 25.47 -15.45 -7.35
N ASN A 437 26.25 -16.08 -6.46
CA ASN A 437 26.87 -17.38 -6.68
C ASN A 437 26.49 -18.46 -5.65
N CYS A 438 25.83 -18.09 -4.56
CA CYS A 438 25.59 -18.96 -3.42
C CYS A 438 24.16 -18.83 -2.90
N PHE A 439 23.68 -19.88 -2.26
CA PHE A 439 22.50 -19.86 -1.42
C PHE A 439 22.90 -20.07 0.04
N CYS A 440 22.18 -19.41 0.95
CA CYS A 440 22.29 -19.56 2.39
C CYS A 440 20.90 -19.88 2.95
N VAL A 441 20.79 -20.84 3.85
CA VAL A 441 19.55 -21.20 4.54
C VAL A 441 19.62 -20.83 6.01
N LEU A 442 18.54 -20.27 6.53
CA LEU A 442 18.31 -20.09 7.97
C LEU A 442 17.40 -21.23 8.44
N ARG A 443 17.82 -21.92 9.50
CA ARG A 443 17.10 -23.06 10.08
C ARG A 443 16.25 -22.62 11.28
N GLU A 444 15.29 -23.46 11.67
CA GLU A 444 14.43 -23.26 12.85
C GLU A 444 15.21 -23.18 14.18
N ASP A 445 16.44 -23.71 14.23
CA ASP A 445 17.35 -23.59 15.37
C ASP A 445 18.20 -22.31 15.35
N ASN A 446 17.84 -21.34 14.50
CA ASN A 446 18.54 -20.07 14.27
C ASN A 446 20.03 -20.23 13.89
N SER A 447 20.39 -21.35 13.27
CA SER A 447 21.68 -21.55 12.61
C SER A 447 21.58 -21.31 11.10
N VAL A 448 22.73 -21.11 10.46
CA VAL A 448 22.82 -20.96 9.00
C VAL A 448 23.68 -22.07 8.38
N LEU A 449 23.37 -22.42 7.14
CA LEU A 449 24.21 -23.24 6.25
C LEU A 449 24.23 -22.56 4.87
N TYR A 450 25.27 -22.77 4.08
CA TYR A 450 25.32 -22.20 2.73
C TYR A 450 26.08 -23.12 1.77
N TRP A 451 25.83 -22.95 0.47
CA TRP A 451 26.48 -23.70 -0.60
C TRP A 451 26.54 -22.87 -1.89
N GLY A 452 27.27 -23.37 -2.89
CA GLY A 452 27.56 -22.68 -4.15
C GLY A 452 28.99 -22.15 -4.22
N GLY A 453 29.25 -21.27 -5.19
CA GLY A 453 30.58 -20.72 -5.49
C GLY A 453 31.46 -21.65 -6.33
N THR A 454 32.58 -21.12 -6.84
CA THR A 454 33.41 -21.75 -7.89
C THR A 454 34.00 -23.11 -7.54
N ASP A 455 34.08 -23.46 -6.25
CA ASP A 455 34.65 -24.73 -5.80
C ASP A 455 33.62 -25.66 -5.13
N ASN A 456 32.35 -25.23 -4.96
CA ASN A 456 31.29 -25.94 -4.21
C ASN A 456 31.73 -26.45 -2.82
N SER A 457 32.84 -25.93 -2.30
CA SER A 457 33.49 -26.27 -1.03
C SER A 457 33.37 -25.16 -0.01
N ALA A 458 32.38 -24.28 -0.22
CA ALA A 458 32.13 -23.13 0.64
C ALA A 458 31.89 -23.66 2.07
N THR A 459 32.74 -23.26 3.01
CA THR A 459 32.68 -23.68 4.41
C THR A 459 32.45 -22.46 5.28
N LEU A 460 31.53 -22.58 6.24
CA LEU A 460 31.27 -21.48 7.15
C LEU A 460 32.51 -21.23 8.00
N PRO A 461 32.86 -19.96 8.27
CA PRO A 461 33.78 -19.65 9.34
C PRO A 461 33.30 -20.27 10.67
N GLY A 462 34.22 -20.87 11.44
CA GLY A 462 33.85 -21.66 12.61
C GLY A 462 33.17 -20.87 13.74
N ASP A 463 33.35 -19.55 13.76
CA ASP A 463 32.65 -18.62 14.65
C ASP A 463 31.21 -18.33 14.20
N ILE A 464 30.89 -18.48 12.91
CA ILE A 464 29.53 -18.40 12.37
C ILE A 464 28.82 -19.77 12.48
N GLU A 465 29.52 -20.87 12.23
CA GLU A 465 28.98 -22.24 12.29
C GLU A 465 28.35 -22.59 13.66
N VAL A 466 28.86 -21.98 14.73
CA VAL A 466 28.41 -22.21 16.10
C VAL A 466 27.22 -21.32 16.53
N LEU A 467 26.80 -20.36 15.70
CA LEU A 467 25.70 -19.46 16.04
C LEU A 467 24.36 -20.19 16.10
N ARG A 468 23.53 -19.83 17.08
CA ARG A 468 22.16 -20.35 17.30
C ARG A 468 21.19 -19.22 17.65
N ASP A 469 21.55 -18.01 17.26
CA ASP A 469 20.85 -16.76 17.55
C ASP A 469 20.87 -15.84 16.32
N VAL A 470 20.96 -16.41 15.11
CA VAL A 470 20.82 -15.65 13.87
C VAL A 470 19.36 -15.23 13.74
N ALA A 471 19.12 -13.92 13.76
CA ALA A 471 17.81 -13.34 13.53
C ALA A 471 17.52 -13.18 12.04
N ASN A 472 18.52 -12.82 11.23
CA ASN A 472 18.38 -12.64 9.80
C ASN A 472 19.72 -12.75 9.04
N VAL A 473 19.65 -12.98 7.74
CA VAL A 473 20.80 -12.99 6.81
C VAL A 473 20.60 -11.90 5.77
N TYR A 474 21.67 -11.22 5.39
CA TYR A 474 21.71 -10.19 4.36
C TYR A 474 22.82 -10.51 3.36
N SER A 475 22.63 -10.15 2.10
CA SER A 475 23.57 -10.48 1.02
C SER A 475 24.19 -9.24 0.39
N SER A 476 25.49 -9.27 0.12
CA SER A 476 26.12 -8.46 -0.93
C SER A 476 26.21 -9.30 -2.21
N LEU A 477 26.92 -8.82 -3.24
CA LEU A 477 27.09 -9.61 -4.47
C LEU A 477 27.86 -10.92 -4.21
N TYR A 478 28.84 -10.90 -3.29
CA TYR A 478 29.77 -12.02 -3.04
C TYR A 478 29.87 -12.46 -1.56
N SER A 479 29.15 -11.80 -0.66
CA SER A 479 29.24 -12.02 0.79
C SER A 479 27.85 -12.12 1.41
N PHE A 480 27.79 -12.70 2.61
CA PHE A 480 26.65 -12.66 3.49
C PHE A 480 27.00 -11.95 4.80
N CYS A 481 26.01 -11.38 5.45
CA CYS A 481 26.07 -10.77 6.77
C CYS A 481 24.90 -11.28 7.61
N VAL A 482 25.16 -11.87 8.77
CA VAL A 482 24.14 -12.23 9.74
C VAL A 482 23.90 -11.08 10.71
N LEU A 483 22.62 -10.81 10.99
CA LEU A 483 22.19 -10.05 12.15
C LEU A 483 21.77 -11.05 13.23
N ARG A 484 22.32 -10.90 14.44
CA ARG A 484 21.99 -11.76 15.58
C ARG A 484 20.86 -11.15 16.41
N GLU A 485 20.13 -11.98 17.15
CA GLU A 485 19.04 -11.54 18.05
C GLU A 485 19.49 -10.47 19.07
N GLY A 486 20.78 -10.48 19.44
CA GLY A 486 21.40 -9.49 20.32
C GLY A 486 21.81 -8.17 19.63
N GLY A 487 21.49 -7.96 18.36
CA GLY A 487 21.77 -6.71 17.63
C GLY A 487 23.21 -6.52 17.16
N SER A 488 24.03 -7.58 17.16
CA SER A 488 25.39 -7.59 16.60
C SER A 488 25.41 -8.22 15.21
N VAL A 489 26.41 -7.89 14.39
CA VAL A 489 26.57 -8.44 13.04
C VAL A 489 27.88 -9.21 12.84
N MET A 490 27.85 -10.21 11.96
CA MET A 490 29.03 -10.94 11.48
C MET A 490 28.91 -11.16 9.98
N ALA A 491 30.01 -11.15 9.24
CA ALA A 491 30.01 -11.31 7.78
C ALA A 491 31.01 -12.38 7.32
N TRP A 492 30.76 -12.95 6.15
CA TRP A 492 31.63 -13.90 5.46
C TRP A 492 31.37 -13.84 3.95
N GLY A 493 32.29 -14.32 3.12
CA GLY A 493 32.14 -14.27 1.68
C GLY A 493 33.32 -14.89 0.94
N GLU A 494 33.33 -14.74 -0.38
CA GLU A 494 34.43 -15.20 -1.25
C GLU A 494 35.78 -14.56 -0.90
N ASP A 495 36.87 -15.22 -1.31
CA ASP A 495 38.23 -14.73 -1.11
C ASP A 495 38.40 -13.32 -1.71
N ASN A 496 38.90 -12.38 -0.90
CA ASN A 496 39.10 -10.95 -1.22
C ASN A 496 37.83 -10.06 -1.22
N ALA A 497 36.67 -10.55 -0.80
CA ALA A 497 35.52 -9.69 -0.55
C ALA A 497 35.80 -8.77 0.66
N THR A 498 35.93 -7.47 0.40
CA THR A 498 36.35 -6.49 1.42
C THR A 498 35.34 -6.36 2.57
N GLU A 499 34.07 -6.59 2.27
CA GLU A 499 32.95 -6.48 3.19
C GLU A 499 32.73 -7.74 4.05
N ALA A 500 33.38 -8.85 3.71
CA ALA A 500 33.34 -10.08 4.49
C ALA A 500 34.06 -9.95 5.85
N THR A 501 34.86 -8.90 6.06
CA THR A 501 35.51 -8.61 7.34
C THR A 501 34.84 -7.41 8.01
N VAL A 502 34.16 -7.65 9.13
CA VAL A 502 33.50 -6.59 9.92
C VAL A 502 34.54 -5.82 10.74
N PRO A 503 34.61 -4.48 10.64
CA PRO A 503 35.50 -3.67 11.49
C PRO A 503 35.16 -3.78 12.98
N ASP A 504 36.18 -3.73 13.86
CA ASP A 504 36.02 -3.86 15.32
C ASP A 504 34.98 -2.89 15.91
N GLU A 505 34.90 -1.67 15.37
CA GLU A 505 33.95 -0.64 15.82
C GLU A 505 32.49 -0.98 15.51
N ILE A 506 32.24 -1.76 14.45
CA ILE A 506 30.92 -2.26 14.07
C ILE A 506 30.64 -3.60 14.76
N ALA A 507 31.64 -4.49 14.84
CA ALA A 507 31.51 -5.79 15.48
C ALA A 507 31.16 -5.71 16.97
N GLY A 508 31.54 -4.62 17.64
CA GLY A 508 31.21 -4.34 19.04
C GLY A 508 29.80 -3.77 19.28
N LEU A 509 29.03 -3.46 18.23
CA LEU A 509 27.68 -2.92 18.36
C LEU A 509 26.67 -4.02 18.70
N ILE A 510 25.64 -3.63 19.45
CA ILE A 510 24.54 -4.51 19.91
C ILE A 510 23.16 -3.88 19.68
N ASP A 511 23.12 -2.82 18.88
CA ASP A 511 21.93 -2.03 18.61
C ASP A 511 21.66 -1.89 17.12
N VAL A 512 22.21 -2.80 16.31
CA VAL A 512 21.91 -2.93 14.88
C VAL A 512 20.51 -3.52 14.73
N VAL A 513 19.71 -2.88 13.87
CA VAL A 513 18.33 -3.28 13.58
C VAL A 513 18.15 -3.77 12.15
N GLN A 514 19.01 -3.35 11.24
CA GLN A 514 18.95 -3.71 9.83
C GLN A 514 20.32 -3.64 9.18
N VAL A 515 20.52 -4.42 8.11
CA VAL A 515 21.68 -4.31 7.23
C VAL A 515 21.20 -4.10 5.80
N SER A 516 21.93 -3.26 5.07
CA SER A 516 21.79 -3.04 3.63
C SER A 516 23.13 -3.24 2.95
N SER A 517 23.15 -3.46 1.64
CA SER A 517 24.37 -3.76 0.90
C SER A 517 24.47 -2.99 -0.40
N THR A 518 25.72 -2.77 -0.83
CA THR A 518 26.07 -2.62 -2.25
C THR A 518 26.64 -3.96 -2.73
N ASN A 519 27.21 -4.01 -3.94
CA ASN A 519 27.91 -5.22 -4.39
C ASN A 519 29.07 -5.62 -3.47
N LYS A 520 29.75 -4.65 -2.86
CA LYS A 520 31.00 -4.87 -2.10
C LYS A 520 31.09 -4.08 -0.80
N SER A 521 29.94 -3.81 -0.19
CA SER A 521 29.85 -3.08 1.06
C SER A 521 28.59 -3.47 1.80
N PHE A 522 28.65 -3.38 3.12
CA PHE A 522 27.48 -3.45 3.98
C PHE A 522 27.32 -2.15 4.74
N CYS A 523 26.07 -1.83 5.08
CA CYS A 523 25.67 -0.69 5.87
C CYS A 523 24.74 -1.17 6.95
N ILE A 524 25.10 -0.96 8.22
CA ILE A 524 24.20 -1.18 9.34
C ILE A 524 23.33 0.07 9.56
N GLN A 525 22.08 -0.16 9.94
CA GLN A 525 21.23 0.83 10.58
C GLN A 525 21.06 0.46 12.05
N ARG A 526 21.14 1.46 12.92
CA ARG A 526 21.06 1.31 14.38
C ARG A 526 19.71 1.80 14.90
N ILE A 527 19.38 1.38 16.13
CA ILE A 527 18.14 1.75 16.82
C ILE A 527 17.93 3.27 16.96
N ASP A 528 19.02 4.06 16.95
CA ASP A 528 18.98 5.53 17.02
C ASP A 528 18.85 6.20 15.63
N ASN A 529 18.55 5.42 14.58
CA ASN A 529 18.44 5.85 13.18
C ASN A 529 19.74 6.44 12.61
N SER A 530 20.89 6.14 13.22
CA SER A 530 22.20 6.34 12.59
C SER A 530 22.58 5.14 11.73
N VAL A 531 23.52 5.35 10.80
CA VAL A 531 24.06 4.31 9.94
C VAL A 531 25.58 4.32 9.95
N MET A 532 26.17 3.16 9.70
CA MET A 532 27.62 3.00 9.48
C MET A 532 27.83 1.97 8.36
N SER A 533 28.73 2.24 7.42
CA SER A 533 29.03 1.30 6.33
C SER A 533 30.52 1.00 6.23
N TRP A 534 30.84 -0.21 5.75
CA TRP A 534 32.20 -0.69 5.52
C TRP A 534 32.31 -1.44 4.19
N GLY A 535 33.54 -1.69 3.74
CA GLY A 535 33.83 -2.18 2.39
C GLY A 535 34.27 -1.03 1.47
N GLU A 536 34.05 -1.17 0.16
CA GLU A 536 34.45 -0.14 -0.82
C GLU A 536 33.71 1.21 -0.64
N ALA A 537 32.47 1.20 -0.13
CA ALA A 537 31.64 2.37 0.12
C ALA A 537 31.47 2.64 1.63
N ALA A 538 32.59 2.84 2.34
CA ALA A 538 32.56 3.19 3.76
C ALA A 538 31.92 4.57 4.02
N SER A 539 31.20 4.70 5.13
CA SER A 539 30.48 5.92 5.47
C SER A 539 31.45 7.01 5.93
N PRO A 540 31.31 8.26 5.44
CA PRO A 540 32.00 9.38 6.05
C PRO A 540 31.28 9.84 7.33
N THR A 541 32.02 10.46 8.26
CA THR A 541 31.48 11.01 9.52
C THR A 541 30.28 11.96 9.34
N SER A 542 30.15 12.63 8.18
CA SER A 542 28.99 13.46 7.86
C SER A 542 27.71 12.65 7.72
N ILE A 543 27.78 11.43 7.16
CA ILE A 543 26.65 10.50 7.05
C ILE A 543 26.32 9.89 8.41
N GLU A 544 27.33 9.51 9.18
CA GLU A 544 27.16 8.91 10.52
C GLU A 544 26.56 9.88 11.56
N SER A 545 26.52 11.18 11.24
CA SER A 545 25.93 12.21 12.10
C SER A 545 24.41 12.29 12.04
N TYR A 546 23.78 11.70 11.02
CA TYR A 546 22.32 11.68 10.89
C TYR A 546 21.66 10.77 11.94
N ARG A 547 20.44 11.12 12.35
CA ARG A 547 19.64 10.42 13.38
C ARG A 547 18.17 10.27 12.96
N ASP A 548 17.96 10.33 11.67
CA ASP A 548 16.65 10.39 11.02
C ASP A 548 16.62 9.55 9.74
N ILE A 549 17.59 8.65 9.55
CA ILE A 549 17.60 7.69 8.45
C ILE A 549 16.58 6.60 8.79
N VAL A 550 15.66 6.34 7.87
CA VAL A 550 14.59 5.36 8.05
C VAL A 550 14.87 4.05 7.32
N THR A 551 15.49 4.11 6.15
CA THR A 551 15.93 2.92 5.40
C THR A 551 17.09 3.29 4.47
N VAL A 552 17.90 2.29 4.12
CA VAL A 552 19.03 2.44 3.21
C VAL A 552 18.92 1.38 2.12
N CYS A 553 19.15 1.77 0.88
CA CYS A 553 19.43 0.83 -0.21
C CYS A 553 20.81 1.14 -0.80
N GLY A 554 21.53 0.14 -1.31
CA GLY A 554 22.78 0.38 -2.04
C GLY A 554 22.79 -0.31 -3.39
N ASP A 555 23.38 0.29 -4.42
CA ASP A 555 23.55 -0.25 -5.78
C ASP A 555 24.91 -0.96 -5.94
N THR A 556 25.53 -0.94 -7.13
CA THR A 556 26.90 -1.45 -7.35
C THR A 556 27.98 -0.88 -6.42
N GLY A 557 27.84 0.35 -5.93
CA GLY A 557 28.87 0.99 -5.09
C GLY A 557 28.45 2.25 -4.35
N THR A 558 27.15 2.54 -4.31
CA THR A 558 26.54 3.74 -3.75
C THR A 558 25.43 3.34 -2.82
N PHE A 559 25.41 3.89 -1.62
CA PHE A 559 24.24 3.84 -0.75
C PHE A 559 23.40 5.10 -0.92
N VAL A 560 22.09 4.93 -0.87
CA VAL A 560 21.09 5.99 -0.79
C VAL A 560 20.26 5.73 0.46
N ALA A 561 20.22 6.71 1.36
CA ALA A 561 19.41 6.67 2.56
C ALA A 561 18.20 7.58 2.41
N LEU A 562 17.03 7.03 2.73
CA LEU A 562 15.80 7.77 2.88
C LEU A 562 15.72 8.29 4.32
N ARG A 563 15.38 9.56 4.47
CA ARG A 563 15.21 10.22 5.77
C ARG A 563 13.73 10.38 6.11
N LYS A 564 13.43 10.47 7.41
CA LYS A 564 12.04 10.59 7.92
C LYS A 564 11.28 11.81 7.41
N ASP A 565 11.98 12.83 6.95
CA ASP A 565 11.42 14.06 6.38
C ASP A 565 11.14 13.95 4.88
N GLY A 566 11.24 12.75 4.30
CA GLY A 566 11.00 12.49 2.88
C GLY A 566 12.13 12.94 1.96
N THR A 567 13.27 13.39 2.51
CA THR A 567 14.48 13.70 1.74
C THR A 567 15.38 12.48 1.58
N VAL A 568 16.29 12.53 0.61
CA VAL A 568 17.26 11.44 0.36
C VAL A 568 18.69 11.98 0.38
N ILE A 569 19.62 11.15 0.86
CA ILE A 569 21.06 11.42 0.86
C ILE A 569 21.80 10.22 0.26
N SER A 570 22.99 10.42 -0.30
CA SER A 570 23.81 9.31 -0.81
C SER A 570 25.28 9.42 -0.42
N TRP A 571 25.98 8.30 -0.47
CA TRP A 571 27.45 8.22 -0.39
C TRP A 571 27.95 7.02 -1.18
N GLY A 572 29.22 7.07 -1.63
CA GLY A 572 29.81 6.06 -2.50
C GLY A 572 30.19 6.64 -3.86
N VAL A 573 30.03 5.86 -4.94
CA VAL A 573 30.54 6.21 -6.27
C VAL A 573 29.63 7.15 -7.07
N THR A 574 28.31 6.99 -6.97
CA THR A 574 27.33 7.77 -7.74
C THR A 574 26.85 8.97 -6.92
N ALA A 575 27.03 10.18 -7.46
CA ALA A 575 26.54 11.40 -6.82
C ALA A 575 25.02 11.51 -6.93
N LEU A 576 24.39 12.03 -5.87
CA LEU A 576 22.97 12.36 -5.89
C LEU A 576 22.71 13.61 -6.75
N PRO A 577 21.82 13.56 -7.75
CA PRO A 577 21.46 14.73 -8.53
C PRO A 577 20.78 15.82 -7.68
N GLU A 578 20.98 17.09 -8.03
CA GLU A 578 20.36 18.22 -7.31
C GLU A 578 18.82 18.15 -7.31
N THR A 579 18.23 17.70 -8.42
CA THR A 579 16.78 17.51 -8.57
C THR A 579 16.24 16.52 -7.55
N ILE A 580 16.94 15.41 -7.34
CA ILE A 580 16.59 14.37 -6.37
C ILE A 580 16.80 14.87 -4.93
N SER A 581 17.90 15.60 -4.68
CA SER A 581 18.19 16.17 -3.36
C SER A 581 17.18 17.23 -2.91
N ALA A 582 16.39 17.77 -3.83
CA ALA A 582 15.36 18.77 -3.56
C ALA A 582 13.98 18.16 -3.20
N LEU A 583 13.80 16.85 -3.36
CA LEU A 583 12.58 16.15 -2.99
C LEU A 583 12.41 16.10 -1.46
N THR A 584 11.17 16.16 -0.98
CA THR A 584 10.82 16.23 0.47
C THR A 584 9.66 15.31 0.86
N ASP A 585 9.26 14.45 -0.06
CA ASP A 585 8.05 13.62 0.03
C ASP A 585 8.29 12.21 -0.52
N VAL A 586 9.55 11.80 -0.64
CA VAL A 586 9.95 10.44 -1.02
C VAL A 586 9.48 9.46 0.05
N VAL A 587 8.85 8.37 -0.36
CA VAL A 587 8.43 7.26 0.51
C VAL A 587 9.15 5.97 0.21
N ALA A 588 9.71 5.83 -0.98
CA ALA A 588 10.46 4.63 -1.38
C ALA A 588 11.63 4.98 -2.30
N VAL A 589 12.75 4.28 -2.12
CA VAL A 589 13.90 4.33 -3.03
C VAL A 589 14.14 2.93 -3.58
N TYR A 590 13.89 2.80 -4.88
CA TYR A 590 14.12 1.60 -5.68
C TYR A 590 15.55 1.59 -6.23
N ARG A 591 16.07 0.41 -6.51
CA ARG A 591 17.38 0.23 -7.15
C ARG A 591 17.41 -1.00 -8.03
N ASN A 592 18.38 -1.03 -8.95
CA ASN A 592 18.85 -2.23 -9.62
C ASN A 592 20.23 -1.94 -10.22
N TYR A 593 21.22 -2.82 -10.03
CA TYR A 593 22.62 -2.68 -10.50
C TYR A 593 23.23 -1.26 -10.41
N SER A 594 22.91 -0.35 -11.35
CA SER A 594 23.45 1.02 -11.42
C SER A 594 22.38 2.12 -11.57
N VAL A 595 21.11 1.81 -11.31
CA VAL A 595 19.96 2.72 -11.43
C VAL A 595 19.23 2.81 -10.09
N PHE A 596 18.75 4.01 -9.77
CA PHE A 596 17.87 4.29 -8.65
C PHE A 596 16.57 4.96 -9.13
N GLY A 597 15.51 4.79 -8.36
CA GLY A 597 14.25 5.51 -8.50
C GLY A 597 13.72 5.99 -7.15
N ALA A 598 13.37 7.26 -7.02
CA ALA A 598 12.71 7.82 -5.84
C ALA A 598 11.23 8.00 -6.13
N LEU A 599 10.38 7.28 -5.40
CA LEU A 599 8.93 7.39 -5.48
C LEU A 599 8.41 8.29 -4.36
N THR A 600 7.65 9.30 -4.73
CA THR A 600 6.99 10.22 -3.80
C THR A 600 5.65 9.66 -3.32
N LYS A 601 5.16 10.13 -2.16
CA LYS A 601 3.85 9.74 -1.63
C LYS A 601 2.66 10.11 -2.53
N TYR A 602 2.89 10.96 -3.53
CA TYR A 602 1.89 11.37 -4.52
C TYR A 602 2.02 10.61 -5.84
N GLY A 603 2.81 9.53 -5.88
CA GLY A 603 2.92 8.65 -7.04
C GLY A 603 3.79 9.17 -8.18
N SER A 604 4.63 10.19 -7.93
CA SER A 604 5.63 10.64 -8.91
C SER A 604 6.96 9.91 -8.69
N LEU A 605 7.53 9.36 -9.76
CA LEU A 605 8.82 8.67 -9.77
C LEU A 605 9.88 9.54 -10.45
N GLU A 606 11.04 9.67 -9.80
CA GLU A 606 12.23 10.30 -10.36
C GLU A 606 13.38 9.28 -10.39
N ASN A 607 13.99 9.04 -11.55
CA ASN A 607 15.11 8.09 -11.66
C ASN A 607 16.44 8.74 -12.01
N TRP A 608 17.53 8.08 -11.61
CA TRP A 608 18.89 8.48 -11.96
C TRP A 608 19.82 7.27 -11.96
N GLY A 609 21.01 7.42 -12.55
CA GLY A 609 22.02 6.37 -12.60
C GLY A 609 22.62 6.23 -13.99
N GLN A 610 23.17 5.05 -14.26
CA GLN A 610 23.76 4.71 -15.56
C GLN A 610 22.74 3.98 -16.46
N GLY A 611 22.89 4.12 -17.78
CA GLY A 611 22.04 3.43 -18.76
C GLY A 611 20.68 4.10 -18.99
N GLY A 612 19.89 3.53 -19.91
CA GLY A 612 18.61 4.10 -20.33
C GLY A 612 17.55 4.15 -19.22
N GLY A 613 17.55 3.18 -18.30
CA GLY A 613 16.65 3.17 -17.14
C GLY A 613 16.93 4.28 -16.13
N GLY A 614 18.16 4.80 -16.11
CA GLY A 614 18.58 5.93 -15.27
C GLY A 614 18.41 7.29 -15.94
N ASP A 615 18.06 7.36 -17.22
CA ASP A 615 17.82 8.62 -17.93
C ASP A 615 16.41 9.15 -17.64
N HIS A 616 16.33 10.13 -16.73
CA HIS A 616 15.06 10.76 -16.35
C HIS A 616 14.28 11.37 -17.52
N THR A 617 14.94 11.69 -18.64
CA THR A 617 14.25 12.28 -19.81
C THR A 617 13.41 11.26 -20.58
N LEU A 618 13.61 9.97 -20.31
CA LEU A 618 12.87 8.87 -20.93
C LEU A 618 11.66 8.42 -20.10
N LEU A 619 11.48 8.96 -18.88
CA LEU A 619 10.31 8.66 -18.05
C LEU A 619 9.02 9.06 -18.78
N PRO A 620 8.06 8.13 -18.94
CA PRO A 620 6.75 8.42 -19.48
C PRO A 620 6.03 9.47 -18.63
N THR A 621 5.49 10.50 -19.28
CA THR A 621 4.79 11.58 -18.58
C THR A 621 3.53 11.11 -17.86
N GLU A 622 2.92 10.04 -18.36
CA GLU A 622 1.75 9.33 -17.85
C GLU A 622 1.99 8.70 -16.47
N LEU A 623 3.25 8.41 -16.12
CA LEU A 623 3.62 7.90 -14.79
C LEU A 623 3.65 9.00 -13.71
N THR A 624 3.56 10.27 -14.10
CA THR A 624 3.66 11.39 -13.15
C THR A 624 2.43 11.43 -12.26
N GLY A 625 2.57 10.96 -11.02
CA GLY A 625 1.51 10.99 -10.03
C GLY A 625 0.54 9.81 -10.11
N SER A 626 0.85 8.78 -10.89
CA SER A 626 0.00 7.61 -11.10
C SER A 626 0.58 6.32 -10.54
N ILE A 627 1.81 6.30 -10.02
CA ILE A 627 2.39 5.08 -9.45
C ILE A 627 1.85 4.89 -8.02
N PRO A 628 1.13 3.78 -7.73
CA PRO A 628 0.55 3.59 -6.42
C PRO A 628 1.61 3.16 -5.40
N TYR A 629 1.60 3.81 -4.24
CA TYR A 629 2.34 3.36 -3.05
C TYR A 629 1.40 3.03 -1.91
N TYR A 630 0.50 3.97 -1.59
CA TYR A 630 -0.66 3.75 -0.72
C TYR A 630 -1.92 3.54 -1.57
N LEU A 631 -2.85 2.68 -1.12
CA LEU A 631 -4.14 2.39 -1.77
C LEU A 631 -5.32 3.02 -1.04
#